data_AF-A0A0S2LIX8-F1
#
_entry.id   AF-A0A0S2LIX8-F1
#
_cell.length_a   1.000
_cell.length_b   1.000
_cell.length_c   1.000
_cell.angle_alpha   90.00
_cell.angle_beta   90.00
_cell.angle_gamma   90.00
#
_symmetry.space_group_name_H-M   'P 1'
#
loop_
_entity.id
_entity.type
_entity.pdbx_description
1 polymer ?
#
loop_
_entity_poly.entity_id
_entity_poly.type
_entity_poly.pdbx_seq_one_letter_code
_entity_poly.pdbx_strand_id
1 'polypeptide(L)'
;MVYSTREGGYVKRGAEWSTGQEDEVPRGAMASGGGLDGGKGKVWYLVSSPIGCFGDPTHTRAGHGERRAWVKQVVIETFSKDQGWSNYAQHYGTYNSSYSWFEVSLLRGDKEVPGSRHIVQHNVHAGQYCKYHTNTLTIEHPALQLAQQGDRIVLWVRALYPGWSNWIREGAITVFSAPFPQA
;
A
#
# COMPACT_ATOMS: atom_id res chain seq x y z
N MET A 1 10.89 -18.02 14.57
CA MET A 1 11.09 -17.89 13.11
C MET A 1 10.17 -16.80 12.61
N VAL A 2 10.70 -15.80 11.91
CA VAL A 2 9.93 -14.75 11.23
C VAL A 2 10.03 -15.02 9.74
N TYR A 3 8.92 -14.87 9.03
CA TYR A 3 8.81 -15.07 7.60
C TYR A 3 8.46 -13.74 6.93
N SER A 4 8.85 -13.56 5.67
CA SER A 4 8.48 -12.39 4.88
C SER A 4 7.94 -12.76 3.50
N THR A 5 6.98 -11.96 3.02
CA THR A 5 6.52 -11.91 1.63
C THR A 5 6.76 -10.50 1.10
N ARG A 6 7.03 -10.38 -0.20
CA ARG A 6 7.33 -9.10 -0.85
C ARG A 6 6.62 -9.03 -2.19
N GLU A 7 5.81 -8.01 -2.36
CA GLU A 7 5.13 -7.67 -3.60
C GLU A 7 5.61 -6.30 -4.05
N GLY A 8 5.91 -6.15 -5.33
CA GLY A 8 6.42 -4.89 -5.86
C GLY A 8 6.17 -4.74 -7.36
N GLY A 9 6.16 -3.49 -7.80
CA GLY A 9 5.93 -3.11 -9.19
C GLY A 9 6.72 -1.86 -9.57
N TYR A 10 6.95 -1.68 -10.86
CA TYR A 10 7.63 -0.50 -11.39
C TYR A 10 7.02 -0.04 -12.72
N VAL A 11 7.05 1.27 -12.97
CA VAL A 11 6.66 1.88 -14.25
C VAL A 11 7.84 1.93 -15.19
N LYS A 12 7.73 1.29 -16.36
CA LYS A 12 8.66 1.52 -17.47
C LYS A 12 8.49 2.96 -17.98
N ARG A 13 9.60 3.63 -18.27
CA ARG A 13 9.60 5.05 -18.70
C ARG A 13 8.64 5.28 -19.87
N GLY A 14 7.62 6.12 -19.68
CA GLY A 14 6.62 6.45 -20.69
C GLY A 14 5.38 5.54 -20.74
N ALA A 15 5.28 4.53 -19.87
CA ALA A 15 4.09 3.69 -19.71
C ALA A 15 3.16 4.23 -18.61
N GLU A 16 1.86 3.98 -18.73
CA GLU A 16 0.94 4.05 -17.59
C GLU A 16 1.22 2.89 -16.63
N TRP A 17 0.96 3.03 -15.33
CA TRP A 17 1.16 1.89 -14.44
C TRP A 17 0.03 0.90 -14.46
N SER A 18 0.45 -0.34 -14.66
CA SER A 18 -0.32 -1.55 -14.54
C SER A 18 0.37 -2.35 -13.44
N THR A 19 -0.43 -2.86 -12.53
CA THR A 19 0.03 -3.66 -11.40
C THR A 19 0.09 -5.13 -11.76
N GLY A 20 -0.65 -5.54 -12.81
CA GLY A 20 -0.99 -6.95 -13.04
C GLY A 20 -1.94 -7.51 -11.98
N GLN A 21 -2.45 -6.64 -11.09
CA GLN A 21 -3.31 -6.97 -9.96
C GLN A 21 -4.67 -6.27 -10.10
N GLU A 22 -5.05 -5.82 -11.29
CA GLU A 22 -6.24 -5.00 -11.54
C GLU A 22 -7.55 -5.68 -11.10
N ASP A 23 -7.54 -7.02 -11.00
CA ASP A 23 -8.66 -7.84 -10.53
C ASP A 23 -8.54 -8.27 -9.05
N GLU A 24 -7.44 -7.95 -8.36
CA GLU A 24 -7.18 -8.40 -7.00
C GLU A 24 -7.96 -7.64 -5.92
N VAL A 25 -8.37 -6.39 -6.21
CA VAL A 25 -9.18 -5.55 -5.33
C VAL A 25 -10.60 -5.47 -5.90
N PRO A 26 -11.60 -6.08 -5.23
CA PRO A 26 -12.96 -6.07 -5.75
C PRO A 26 -13.58 -4.66 -5.77
N ARG A 27 -14.54 -4.43 -6.68
CA ARG A 27 -15.24 -3.14 -6.81
C ARG A 27 -15.84 -2.62 -5.50
N GLY A 28 -16.29 -3.53 -4.62
CA GLY A 28 -16.82 -3.18 -3.30
C GLY A 28 -15.78 -2.52 -2.39
N ALA A 29 -14.51 -2.95 -2.46
CA ALA A 29 -13.40 -2.33 -1.73
C ALA A 29 -12.94 -0.99 -2.36
N MET A 30 -13.28 -0.74 -3.63
CA MET A 30 -13.04 0.55 -4.28
C MET A 30 -14.12 1.60 -3.98
N ALA A 31 -15.34 1.17 -3.61
CA ALA A 31 -16.54 2.00 -3.62
C ALA A 31 -16.74 2.89 -2.37
N SER A 32 -15.93 2.72 -1.31
CA SER A 32 -16.09 3.49 -0.06
C SER A 32 -15.00 4.55 0.11
N GLY A 33 -15.35 5.82 -0.11
CA GLY A 33 -14.79 6.97 0.61
C GLY A 33 -13.31 7.31 0.45
N GLY A 34 -12.62 6.83 -0.59
CA GLY A 34 -11.22 7.20 -0.76
C GLY A 34 -10.54 6.57 -1.95
N GLY A 35 -11.13 6.64 -3.13
CA GLY A 35 -10.44 6.48 -4.41
C GLY A 35 -10.31 7.85 -5.08
N LEU A 36 -9.34 8.04 -5.97
CA LEU A 36 -9.16 9.27 -6.74
C LEU A 36 -10.50 9.75 -7.36
N ASP A 37 -11.05 10.88 -6.89
CA ASP A 37 -12.12 11.64 -7.57
C ASP A 37 -11.59 12.37 -8.83
N GLY A 38 -10.33 12.12 -9.21
CA GLY A 38 -9.60 12.76 -10.30
C GLY A 38 -9.66 12.08 -11.67
N GLY A 39 -10.65 11.22 -11.94
CA GLY A 39 -10.98 10.76 -13.30
C GLY A 39 -10.99 9.24 -13.54
N LYS A 40 -11.64 8.83 -14.63
CA LYS A 40 -11.86 7.42 -15.03
C LYS A 40 -10.56 6.60 -15.01
N GLY A 41 -10.58 5.44 -14.34
CA GLY A 41 -9.52 4.42 -14.41
C GLY A 41 -8.30 4.62 -13.49
N LYS A 42 -8.32 5.57 -12.55
CA LYS A 42 -7.11 6.04 -11.87
C LYS A 42 -6.95 5.63 -10.41
N VAL A 43 -7.46 4.50 -9.94
CA VAL A 43 -7.06 4.00 -8.61
C VAL A 43 -5.79 3.17 -8.76
N TRP A 44 -4.67 3.72 -8.32
CA TRP A 44 -3.39 3.04 -8.35
C TRP A 44 -3.18 2.41 -6.98
N TYR A 45 -2.96 1.10 -6.96
CA TYR A 45 -2.72 0.36 -5.74
C TYR A 45 -1.63 -0.69 -5.94
N LEU A 46 -1.20 -1.31 -4.85
CA LEU A 46 -0.39 -2.52 -4.84
C LEU A 46 -0.92 -3.39 -3.70
N VAL A 47 -1.10 -4.68 -3.92
CA VAL A 47 -1.65 -5.60 -2.93
C VAL A 47 -0.58 -6.60 -2.52
N SER A 48 -0.45 -6.83 -1.21
CA SER A 48 0.43 -7.87 -0.69
C SER A 48 -0.16 -9.26 -0.87
N SER A 49 0.68 -10.28 -0.73
CA SER A 49 0.19 -11.63 -0.49
C SER A 49 -0.60 -11.71 0.83
N PRO A 50 -1.50 -12.69 1.02
CA PRO A 50 -2.22 -12.88 2.27
C PRO A 50 -1.27 -13.05 3.47
N ILE A 51 -1.57 -12.39 4.58
CA ILE A 51 -0.79 -12.52 5.81
C ILE A 51 -0.76 -13.99 6.24
N GLY A 52 0.44 -14.56 6.32
CA GLY A 52 0.66 -15.94 6.74
C GLY A 52 0.72 -16.98 5.62
N CYS A 53 0.67 -16.58 4.34
CA CYS A 53 0.94 -17.53 3.26
C CYS A 53 2.46 -17.79 3.17
N PHE A 54 2.88 -18.99 3.56
CA PHE A 54 4.28 -19.41 3.46
C PHE A 54 4.40 -20.63 2.54
N GLY A 55 4.72 -20.40 1.27
CA GLY A 55 5.14 -21.45 0.34
C GLY A 55 4.09 -22.53 -0.01
N ASP A 56 4.47 -23.37 -0.97
CA ASP A 56 3.65 -24.14 -1.90
C ASP A 56 2.47 -24.98 -1.30
N PRO A 57 1.23 -24.83 -1.82
CA PRO A 57 0.11 -25.71 -1.45
C PRO A 57 0.37 -27.20 -1.69
N THR A 58 1.31 -27.58 -2.58
CA THR A 58 1.57 -28.99 -2.93
C THR A 58 2.16 -29.85 -1.79
N HIS A 59 2.65 -29.24 -0.70
CA HIS A 59 3.15 -29.94 0.48
C HIS A 59 2.32 -29.73 1.76
N THR A 60 1.04 -29.39 1.63
CA THR A 60 0.12 -29.53 2.78
C THR A 60 -0.25 -31.00 2.97
N ARG A 61 0.57 -31.75 3.72
CA ARG A 61 0.09 -32.97 4.36
C ARG A 61 -1.08 -32.57 5.27
N ALA A 62 -2.27 -33.00 4.90
CA ALA A 62 -3.46 -32.93 5.73
C ALA A 62 -3.13 -33.49 7.12
N GLY A 63 -3.01 -32.63 8.14
CA GLY A 63 -2.67 -33.06 9.50
C GLY A 63 -1.96 -32.06 10.41
N HIS A 64 -1.42 -30.95 9.92
CA HIS A 64 -0.98 -29.85 10.79
C HIS A 64 -2.07 -28.79 10.85
N GLY A 65 -2.67 -28.58 12.03
CA GLY A 65 -3.67 -27.54 12.26
C GLY A 65 -3.24 -26.19 11.69
N GLU A 66 -4.22 -25.37 11.28
CA GLU A 66 -4.03 -24.04 10.70
C GLU A 66 -2.89 -23.30 11.40
N ARG A 67 -1.73 -23.20 10.73
CA ARG A 67 -0.59 -22.45 11.28
C ARG A 67 -1.01 -20.99 11.31
N ARG A 68 -1.43 -20.52 12.48
CA ARG A 68 -1.77 -19.11 12.67
C ARG A 68 -0.53 -18.26 12.49
N ALA A 69 -0.66 -17.17 11.74
CA ALA A 69 0.39 -16.20 11.53
C ALA A 69 -0.10 -14.81 11.94
N TRP A 70 0.75 -14.09 12.65
CA TRP A 70 0.48 -12.72 13.07
C TRP A 70 1.47 -11.79 12.38
N VAL A 71 0.95 -10.71 11.80
CA VAL A 71 1.79 -9.64 11.27
C VAL A 71 2.60 -9.02 12.41
N LYS A 72 3.89 -8.78 12.14
CA LYS A 72 4.85 -8.17 13.07
C LYS A 72 5.31 -6.81 12.58
N GLN A 73 5.43 -6.66 11.27
CA GLN A 73 5.88 -5.43 10.64
C GLN A 73 5.43 -5.42 9.19
N VAL A 74 5.15 -4.23 8.66
CA VAL A 74 4.99 -4.00 7.23
C VAL A 74 5.94 -2.89 6.82
N VAL A 75 6.71 -3.11 5.76
CA VAL A 75 7.58 -2.09 5.17
C VAL A 75 7.02 -1.69 3.82
N ILE A 76 6.80 -0.40 3.64
CA ILE A 76 6.33 0.21 2.41
C ILE A 76 7.48 1.01 1.81
N GLU A 77 7.84 0.72 0.57
CA GLU A 77 8.84 1.47 -0.18
C GLU A 77 8.18 2.10 -1.39
N THR A 78 8.42 3.39 -1.60
CA THR A 78 7.92 4.13 -2.76
C THR A 78 9.04 4.94 -3.40
N PHE A 79 9.03 5.02 -4.73
CA PHE A 79 9.81 5.98 -5.49
C PHE A 79 8.86 6.84 -6.30
N SER A 80 8.60 8.05 -5.81
CA SER A 80 7.50 8.87 -6.34
C SER A 80 7.80 10.36 -6.27
N LYS A 81 7.01 11.14 -6.98
CA LYS A 81 6.98 12.59 -6.87
C LYS A 81 5.58 13.16 -7.04
N ASP A 82 5.50 14.42 -6.66
CA ASP A 82 4.37 15.28 -6.98
C ASP A 82 4.36 15.69 -8.46
N GLN A 83 3.32 16.38 -8.90
CA GLN A 83 3.20 16.86 -10.30
C GLN A 83 4.36 17.78 -10.72
N GLY A 84 4.99 18.46 -9.76
CA GLY A 84 6.25 19.20 -9.97
C GLY A 84 6.08 20.70 -10.18
N TRP A 85 4.88 21.25 -9.92
CA TRP A 85 4.60 22.68 -9.99
C TRP A 85 3.46 23.05 -9.02
N SER A 86 3.46 24.30 -8.55
CA SER A 86 2.41 24.88 -7.71
C SER A 86 2.53 26.41 -7.72
N ASN A 87 1.43 27.12 -7.49
CA ASN A 87 1.43 28.58 -7.34
C ASN A 87 1.94 29.04 -5.96
N TYR A 88 2.22 28.10 -5.04
CA TYR A 88 2.63 28.37 -3.67
C TYR A 88 4.12 28.06 -3.48
N ALA A 89 4.98 28.91 -4.04
CA ALA A 89 6.43 28.75 -4.02
C ALA A 89 7.01 28.57 -2.60
N GLN A 90 6.36 29.14 -1.58
CA GLN A 90 6.75 29.00 -0.17
C GLN A 90 6.72 27.56 0.37
N HIS A 91 6.02 26.64 -0.30
CA HIS A 91 5.95 25.23 0.09
C HIS A 91 6.87 24.32 -0.73
N TYR A 92 7.54 24.85 -1.75
CA TYR A 92 8.40 24.06 -2.63
C TYR A 92 9.49 23.32 -1.85
N GLY A 93 9.67 22.04 -2.18
CA GLY A 93 10.70 21.21 -1.55
C GLY A 93 10.34 20.74 -0.13
N THR A 94 9.17 21.12 0.39
CA THR A 94 8.67 20.66 1.70
C THR A 94 7.60 19.58 1.53
N TYR A 95 7.18 18.95 2.62
CA TYR A 95 6.00 18.07 2.61
C TYR A 95 4.68 18.80 2.91
N ASN A 96 4.76 20.08 3.27
CA ASN A 96 3.60 20.87 3.65
C ASN A 96 2.74 21.17 2.42
N SER A 97 1.42 21.17 2.61
CA SER A 97 0.45 21.48 1.56
C SER A 97 0.61 20.60 0.31
N SER A 98 1.14 19.38 0.46
CA SER A 98 1.24 18.41 -0.62
C SER A 98 -0.05 17.60 -0.72
N TYR A 99 -0.72 17.68 -1.87
CA TYR A 99 -1.98 16.98 -2.12
C TYR A 99 -1.79 15.74 -2.99
N SER A 100 -0.60 15.13 -2.92
CA SER A 100 -0.36 13.75 -3.36
C SER A 100 0.25 12.94 -2.21
N TRP A 101 -0.37 11.80 -1.92
CA TRP A 101 -0.01 10.97 -0.76
C TRP A 101 -0.27 9.49 -1.00
N PHE A 102 0.12 8.69 -0.02
CA PHE A 102 -0.04 7.25 0.04
C PHE A 102 -0.79 6.85 1.29
N GLU A 103 -1.64 5.83 1.17
CA GLU A 103 -2.39 5.25 2.28
C GLU A 103 -2.18 3.75 2.31
N VAL A 104 -2.32 3.14 3.49
CA VAL A 104 -2.50 1.69 3.62
C VAL A 104 -3.89 1.37 4.12
N SER A 105 -4.44 0.23 3.72
CA SER A 105 -5.59 -0.39 4.38
C SER A 105 -5.47 -1.92 4.38
N LEU A 106 -6.33 -2.58 5.17
CA LEU A 106 -6.46 -4.03 5.17
C LEU A 106 -7.63 -4.45 4.26
N LEU A 107 -7.42 -5.51 3.49
CA LEU A 107 -8.43 -6.15 2.67
C LEU A 107 -8.71 -7.56 3.22
N ARG A 108 -9.94 -7.78 3.70
CA ARG A 108 -10.41 -9.08 4.20
C ARG A 108 -11.43 -9.65 3.22
N GLY A 109 -11.01 -10.69 2.50
CA GLY A 109 -11.77 -11.17 1.34
C GLY A 109 -11.89 -10.07 0.28
N ASP A 110 -13.10 -9.57 0.11
CA ASP A 110 -13.52 -8.59 -0.89
C ASP A 110 -13.87 -7.21 -0.31
N LYS A 111 -13.62 -7.00 0.99
CA LYS A 111 -13.97 -5.77 1.70
C LYS A 111 -12.79 -5.17 2.45
N GLU A 112 -12.67 -3.85 2.37
CA GLU A 112 -11.77 -3.12 3.25
C GLU A 112 -12.21 -3.30 4.72
N VAL A 113 -11.25 -3.55 5.61
CA VAL A 113 -11.52 -3.65 7.05
C VAL A 113 -11.80 -2.24 7.59
N PRO A 114 -12.97 -2.00 8.21
CA PRO A 114 -13.31 -0.69 8.75
C PRO A 114 -12.26 -0.18 9.75
N GLY A 115 -11.88 1.09 9.63
CA GLY A 115 -10.88 1.72 10.49
C GLY A 115 -9.43 1.33 10.20
N SER A 116 -9.14 0.50 9.20
CA SER A 116 -7.77 0.11 8.85
C SER A 116 -7.03 1.15 7.99
N ARG A 117 -7.74 2.07 7.35
CA ARG A 117 -7.17 3.02 6.40
C ARG A 117 -6.42 4.16 7.08
N HIS A 118 -5.14 4.32 6.74
CA HIS A 118 -4.27 5.37 7.30
C HIS A 118 -3.34 5.94 6.23
N ILE A 119 -3.12 7.26 6.25
CA ILE A 119 -2.08 7.92 5.46
C ILE A 119 -0.72 7.48 6.00
N VAL A 120 0.19 7.12 5.09
CA VAL A 120 1.57 6.74 5.45
C VAL A 120 2.60 7.77 5.01
N GLN A 121 2.37 8.51 3.93
CA GLN A 121 3.37 9.41 3.36
C GLN A 121 2.75 10.42 2.40
N HIS A 122 3.18 11.68 2.46
CA HIS A 122 2.97 12.69 1.41
C HIS A 122 4.18 12.80 0.49
N ASN A 123 4.00 13.15 -0.78
CA ASN A 123 5.14 13.52 -1.63
C ASN A 123 5.68 14.91 -1.26
N VAL A 124 6.89 15.21 -1.70
CA VAL A 124 7.45 16.57 -1.63
C VAL A 124 6.64 17.49 -2.54
N HIS A 125 6.05 18.54 -1.98
CA HIS A 125 5.23 19.52 -2.67
C HIS A 125 5.96 20.13 -3.86
N ALA A 126 5.32 20.08 -5.03
CA ALA A 126 5.88 20.53 -6.30
C ALA A 126 7.27 19.92 -6.61
N GLY A 127 7.55 18.73 -6.06
CA GLY A 127 8.81 18.02 -6.26
C GLY A 127 9.02 17.67 -7.73
N GLN A 128 10.09 18.20 -8.34
CA GLN A 128 10.43 17.92 -9.74
C GLN A 128 11.06 16.53 -9.91
N TYR A 129 11.68 16.01 -8.86
CA TYR A 129 12.40 14.73 -8.88
C TYR A 129 11.69 13.69 -8.01
N CYS A 130 11.70 12.44 -8.47
CA CYS A 130 11.27 11.30 -7.66
C CYS A 130 12.17 11.17 -6.43
N LYS A 131 11.55 10.85 -5.29
CA LYS A 131 12.23 10.62 -4.02
C LYS A 131 11.82 9.27 -3.47
N TYR A 132 12.81 8.54 -2.93
CA TYR A 132 12.58 7.30 -2.22
C TYR A 132 12.03 7.60 -0.81
N HIS A 133 10.98 6.88 -0.42
CA HIS A 133 10.50 6.83 0.95
C HIS A 133 10.41 5.37 1.40
N THR A 134 10.77 5.14 2.66
CA THR A 134 10.61 3.86 3.35
C THR A 134 9.82 4.11 4.61
N ASN A 135 8.62 3.52 4.70
CA ASN A 135 7.73 3.64 5.85
C ASN A 135 7.63 2.27 6.52
N THR A 136 7.99 2.20 7.79
CA THR A 136 7.90 0.98 8.59
C THR A 136 6.70 1.09 9.52
N LEU A 137 5.70 0.25 9.29
CA LEU A 137 4.55 0.08 10.17
C LEU A 137 4.89 -1.03 11.15
N THR A 138 5.05 -0.66 12.42
CA THR A 138 5.28 -1.61 13.50
C THR A 138 3.96 -2.15 14.02
N ILE A 139 4.04 -3.17 14.88
CA ILE A 139 2.89 -3.78 15.56
C ILE A 139 1.95 -2.76 16.20
N GLU A 140 2.45 -1.64 16.73
CA GLU A 140 1.65 -0.59 17.37
C GLU A 140 0.82 0.23 16.38
N HIS A 141 1.06 0.12 15.08
CA HIS A 141 0.31 0.86 14.08
C HIS A 141 -1.17 0.42 14.08
N PRO A 142 -2.15 1.35 14.12
CA PRO A 142 -3.56 0.98 14.30
C PRO A 142 -4.10 0.02 13.24
N ALA A 143 -3.65 0.17 11.98
CA ALA A 143 -3.99 -0.79 10.93
C ALA A 143 -3.51 -2.22 11.24
N LEU A 144 -2.30 -2.39 11.80
CA LEU A 144 -1.74 -3.71 12.08
C LEU A 144 -2.34 -4.37 13.33
N GLN A 145 -2.91 -3.57 14.24
CA GLN A 145 -3.70 -4.07 15.38
C GLN A 145 -5.03 -4.72 14.93
N LEU A 146 -5.55 -4.35 13.75
CA LEU A 146 -6.78 -4.92 13.18
C LEU A 146 -6.53 -6.13 12.27
N ALA A 147 -5.26 -6.42 11.96
CA ALA A 147 -4.88 -7.42 10.97
C ALA A 147 -5.12 -8.84 11.47
N GLN A 148 -5.68 -9.67 10.59
CA GLN A 148 -5.90 -11.09 10.82
C GLN A 148 -5.12 -11.93 9.79
N GLN A 149 -4.94 -13.21 10.11
CA GLN A 149 -4.43 -14.16 9.13
C GLN A 149 -5.30 -14.14 7.87
N GLY A 150 -4.67 -14.16 6.70
CA GLY A 150 -5.36 -14.14 5.41
C GLY A 150 -5.75 -12.73 4.92
N ASP A 151 -5.75 -11.71 5.78
CA ASP A 151 -5.91 -10.32 5.31
C ASP A 151 -4.74 -9.94 4.39
N ARG A 152 -4.99 -9.03 3.45
CA ARG A 152 -3.98 -8.45 2.56
C ARG A 152 -3.76 -6.97 2.91
N ILE A 153 -2.53 -6.50 2.75
CA ILE A 153 -2.21 -5.08 2.85
C ILE A 153 -2.39 -4.46 1.47
N VAL A 154 -3.13 -3.36 1.39
CA VAL A 154 -3.28 -2.58 0.17
C VAL A 154 -2.56 -1.26 0.35
N LEU A 155 -1.56 -0.98 -0.49
CA LEU A 155 -0.98 0.34 -0.65
C LEU A 155 -1.79 1.09 -1.69
N TRP A 156 -2.20 2.30 -1.36
CA TRP A 156 -2.97 3.16 -2.23
C TRP A 156 -2.19 4.42 -2.59
N VAL A 157 -2.31 4.84 -3.84
CA VAL A 157 -1.76 6.10 -4.32
C VAL A 157 -2.90 7.10 -4.49
N ARG A 158 -2.70 8.33 -4.00
CA ARG A 158 -3.72 9.37 -3.95
C ARG A 158 -3.22 10.71 -4.46
N ALA A 159 -4.13 11.46 -5.06
CA ALA A 159 -4.02 12.90 -5.27
C ALA A 159 -5.42 13.53 -5.15
N LEU A 160 -5.53 14.75 -4.61
CA LEU A 160 -6.85 15.32 -4.30
C LEU A 160 -7.48 16.06 -5.48
N TYR A 161 -6.72 16.89 -6.19
CA TYR A 161 -7.28 17.81 -7.19
C TYR A 161 -7.08 17.30 -8.63
N PRO A 162 -7.98 17.61 -9.58
CA PRO A 162 -7.87 17.15 -10.98
C PRO A 162 -6.57 17.51 -11.70
N GLY A 163 -5.90 18.60 -11.30
CA GLY A 163 -4.58 19.01 -11.81
C GLY A 163 -3.40 18.49 -10.98
N TRP A 164 -3.67 17.79 -9.88
CA TRP A 164 -2.68 17.19 -9.02
C TRP A 164 -2.45 15.75 -9.43
N SER A 165 -1.21 15.30 -9.44
CA SER A 165 -0.87 13.93 -9.83
C SER A 165 0.22 13.39 -8.92
N ASN A 166 0.02 12.16 -8.47
CA ASN A 166 1.04 11.40 -7.75
C ASN A 166 1.73 10.49 -8.77
N TRP A 167 2.96 10.82 -9.13
CA TRP A 167 3.71 10.02 -10.09
C TRP A 167 4.58 9.03 -9.32
N ILE A 168 4.21 7.75 -9.40
CA ILE A 168 4.99 6.65 -8.86
C ILE A 168 5.82 6.01 -9.97
N ARG A 169 7.06 5.67 -9.66
CA ARG A 169 7.95 4.88 -10.50
C ARG A 169 8.14 3.47 -9.96
N GLU A 170 8.22 3.32 -8.64
CA GLU A 170 8.39 2.04 -7.97
C GLU A 170 7.55 2.01 -6.69
N GLY A 171 6.99 0.85 -6.37
CA GLY A 171 6.27 0.60 -5.12
C GLY A 171 6.53 -0.83 -4.65
N ALA A 172 6.72 -1.04 -3.35
CA ALA A 172 6.83 -2.35 -2.75
C ALA A 172 6.19 -2.42 -1.37
N ILE A 173 5.60 -3.58 -1.06
CA ILE A 173 5.10 -3.96 0.25
C ILE A 173 5.89 -5.19 0.68
N THR A 174 6.47 -5.15 1.87
CA THR A 174 7.08 -6.33 2.51
C THR A 174 6.37 -6.60 3.82
N VAL A 175 5.74 -7.78 3.94
CA VAL A 175 4.99 -8.18 5.14
C VAL A 175 5.82 -9.19 5.93
N PHE A 176 6.14 -8.86 7.17
CA PHE A 176 6.80 -9.76 8.11
C PHE A 176 5.76 -10.37 9.05
N SER A 177 5.77 -11.69 9.18
CA SER A 177 4.82 -12.42 10.02
C SER A 177 5.48 -13.58 10.78
N ALA A 178 4.87 -13.98 11.89
CA ALA A 178 5.41 -15.04 12.74
C ALA A 178 4.29 -15.94 13.29
N PRO A 179 4.59 -17.21 13.64
CA PRO A 179 3.59 -18.19 14.06
C PRO A 179 3.18 -18.08 15.54
N PHE A 180 3.31 -16.90 16.14
CA PHE A 180 2.93 -16.63 17.52
C PHE A 180 2.31 -15.24 17.68
N PRO A 181 1.37 -15.07 18.64
CA PRO A 181 0.63 -13.82 18.84
C PRO A 181 1.52 -12.60 19.05
N GLN A 182 0.92 -11.44 18.81
CA GLN A 182 1.43 -10.15 19.25
C GLN A 182 1.59 -10.17 20.78
N ALA A 183 2.80 -9.86 21.28
CA ALA A 183 3.12 -9.83 22.71
C ALA A 183 2.95 -8.40 23.24
#